data_AF-A0A3P7N1I9-F1
#
_entry.id   AF-A0A3P7N1I9-F1
#
_cell.length_a   1.000
_cell.length_b   1.000
_cell.length_c   1.000
_cell.angle_alpha   90.00
_cell.angle_beta   90.00
_cell.angle_gamma   90.00
#
_symmetry.space_group_name_H-M   'P 1'
#
loop_
_entity.id
_entity.type
_entity.pdbx_description
1 polymer ?
#
loop_
_entity_poly.entity_id
_entity_poly.type
_entity_poly.pdbx_seq_one_letter_code
_entity_poly.pdbx_strand_id
1 'polypeptide(L)'
;MALQQFANEVELTWSITGDPERTVMPVMTIPEQLPKICSGSYATVIGLIENPKKLNISGTVTLKFNVKGQTYTISAHVPEAKMPRQEKSGESSLPFHMEAAMMQILELSDKHASLDTTKEDQLEEAARIQKKIVALSTSANVISRFTAFVGVDPEKSGEFRPP
;
A
#
# COMPACT_ATOMS: atom_id res chain seq x y z
N MET A 1 -12.51 18.78 17.60
CA MET A 1 -11.05 18.71 17.77
C MET A 1 -10.42 18.91 16.40
N ALA A 2 -9.52 19.89 16.24
CA ALA A 2 -8.86 20.12 14.96
C ALA A 2 -7.66 19.17 14.83
N LEU A 3 -7.52 18.53 13.67
CA LEU A 3 -6.35 17.72 13.27
C LEU A 3 -5.15 18.65 13.04
N GLN A 4 -4.60 19.23 14.10
CA GLN A 4 -3.38 20.04 13.98
C GLN A 4 -2.22 19.11 13.63
N GLN A 5 -1.57 19.41 12.50
CA GLN A 5 -0.37 18.71 12.08
C GLN A 5 0.69 18.83 13.19
N PHE A 6 1.10 17.67 13.70
CA PHE A 6 2.04 17.56 14.82
C PHE A 6 3.48 17.55 14.31
N ALA A 7 3.72 16.85 13.21
CA ALA A 7 5.04 16.70 12.62
C ALA A 7 5.06 17.06 11.13
N ASN A 8 6.19 17.64 10.70
CA ASN A 8 6.49 18.02 9.32
C ASN A 8 7.74 17.27 8.84
N GLU A 9 8.03 17.33 7.54
CA GLU A 9 9.23 16.72 6.94
C GLU A 9 9.38 15.24 7.34
N VAL A 10 8.28 14.50 7.27
CA VAL A 10 8.23 13.09 7.65
C VAL A 10 8.93 12.26 6.57
N GLU A 11 9.92 11.48 6.98
CA GLU A 11 10.71 10.59 6.14
C GLU A 11 10.73 9.20 6.77
N LEU A 12 10.47 8.17 5.96
CA LEU A 12 10.49 6.77 6.38
C LEU A 12 11.52 6.02 5.54
N THR A 13 12.51 5.42 6.20
CA THR A 13 13.57 4.67 5.54
C THR A 13 13.55 3.21 5.99
N TRP A 14 13.62 2.30 5.02
CA TRP A 14 13.67 0.86 5.24
C TRP A 14 15.09 0.35 5.00
N SER A 15 15.64 -0.37 5.97
CA SER A 15 16.91 -1.09 5.84
C SER A 15 16.66 -2.57 6.14
N ILE A 16 16.09 -3.28 5.16
CA ILE A 16 15.72 -4.70 5.27
C ILE A 16 16.71 -5.55 4.47
N THR A 17 17.14 -6.67 5.04
CA THR A 17 18.12 -7.60 4.44
C THR A 17 17.61 -9.04 4.50
N GLY A 18 17.93 -9.84 3.48
CA GLY A 18 17.47 -11.23 3.35
C GLY A 18 18.53 -12.32 3.55
N ASP A 19 19.82 -12.00 3.54
CA ASP A 19 20.89 -12.99 3.43
C ASP A 19 22.13 -12.62 4.28
N PRO A 20 23.11 -13.53 4.50
CA PRO A 20 24.34 -13.26 5.23
C PRO A 20 25.17 -12.11 4.64
N GLU A 21 25.03 -11.87 3.33
CA GLU A 21 25.70 -10.77 2.61
C GLU A 21 25.13 -9.39 2.96
N ARG A 22 24.02 -9.32 3.72
CA ARG A 22 23.38 -8.09 4.22
C ARG A 22 23.04 -7.07 3.13
N THR A 23 22.81 -7.52 1.91
CA THR A 23 22.35 -6.65 0.83
C THR A 23 20.95 -6.11 1.15
N VAL A 24 20.80 -4.79 1.08
CA VAL A 24 19.53 -4.11 1.34
C VAL A 24 18.55 -4.44 0.22
N MET A 25 17.38 -4.96 0.59
CA MET A 25 16.29 -5.27 -0.33
C MET A 25 15.47 -4.02 -0.63
N PRO A 26 15.02 -3.82 -1.88
CA PRO A 26 14.11 -2.72 -2.20
C PRO A 26 12.78 -2.94 -1.49
N VAL A 27 12.27 -1.87 -0.86
CA VAL A 27 10.98 -1.86 -0.18
C VAL A 27 10.08 -0.81 -0.84
N MET A 28 8.96 -1.25 -1.38
CA MET A 28 7.91 -0.35 -1.87
C MET A 28 7.08 0.14 -0.67
N THR A 29 7.03 1.45 -0.47
CA THR A 29 6.28 2.07 0.63
C THR A 29 4.88 2.42 0.17
N ILE A 30 3.88 2.01 0.94
CA ILE A 30 2.46 2.25 0.66
C ILE A 30 1.81 2.91 1.88
N PRO A 31 1.16 4.08 1.74
CA PRO A 31 1.06 4.89 0.51
C PRO A 31 2.43 5.47 0.08
N GLU A 32 2.55 5.82 -1.20
CA GLU A 32 3.77 6.45 -1.74
C GLU A 32 4.03 7.80 -1.08
N GLN A 33 2.97 8.59 -0.91
CA GLN A 33 3.01 9.83 -0.14
C GLN A 33 2.67 9.56 1.33
N LEU A 34 3.65 9.78 2.21
CA LEU A 34 3.46 9.56 3.65
C LEU A 34 2.32 10.43 4.21
N PRO A 35 1.40 9.84 5.00
CA PRO A 35 0.30 10.59 5.60
C PRO A 35 0.82 11.65 6.58
N LYS A 36 0.07 12.74 6.73
CA LYS A 36 0.37 13.73 7.77
C LYS A 36 0.17 13.12 9.15
N ILE A 37 1.12 13.36 10.06
CA ILE A 37 1.01 12.96 11.45
C ILE A 37 0.31 14.09 12.22
N CYS A 38 -0.93 13.85 12.62
CA CYS A 38 -1.75 14.79 13.39
C CYS A 38 -1.90 14.33 14.84
N SER A 39 -2.03 15.29 15.77
CA SER A 39 -2.23 14.95 17.19
C SER A 39 -3.52 14.15 17.40
N GLY A 40 -3.44 13.08 18.19
CA GLY A 40 -4.59 12.19 18.47
C GLY A 40 -4.96 11.24 17.32
N SER A 41 -4.12 11.14 16.29
CA SER A 41 -4.31 10.22 15.16
C SER A 41 -3.11 9.28 15.00
N TYR A 42 -3.32 8.16 14.33
CA TYR A 42 -2.26 7.27 13.87
C TYR A 42 -2.22 7.27 12.35
N ALA A 43 -1.03 7.03 11.79
CA ALA A 43 -0.83 6.81 10.37
C ALA A 43 -0.30 5.38 10.18
N THR A 44 -0.82 4.68 9.18
CA THR A 44 -0.34 3.34 8.81
C THR A 44 0.45 3.44 7.52
N VAL A 45 1.60 2.78 7.49
CA VAL A 45 2.46 2.66 6.31
C VAL A 45 2.91 1.21 6.20
N ILE A 46 2.82 0.65 5.00
CA ILE A 46 3.16 -0.74 4.70
C ILE A 46 4.40 -0.76 3.80
N GLY A 47 5.37 -1.59 4.16
CA GLY A 47 6.54 -1.89 3.32
C GLY A 47 6.34 -3.22 2.59
N LEU A 48 6.20 -3.18 1.28
CA LEU A 48 6.11 -4.38 0.44
C LEU A 48 7.50 -4.76 -0.10
N ILE A 49 7.87 -6.03 0.06
CA ILE A 49 9.19 -6.54 -0.30
C ILE A 49 9.02 -7.69 -1.30
N GLU A 50 9.64 -7.57 -2.46
CA GLU A 50 9.74 -8.67 -3.41
C GLU A 50 10.80 -9.66 -2.92
N ASN A 51 10.36 -10.83 -2.46
CA ASN A 51 11.24 -11.88 -1.95
C ASN A 51 11.04 -13.20 -2.71
N PRO A 52 11.40 -13.26 -4.01
CA PRO A 52 11.18 -14.45 -4.84
C PRO A 52 11.98 -15.67 -4.34
N LYS A 53 13.13 -15.41 -3.71
CA LYS A 53 14.01 -16.44 -3.13
C LYS A 53 13.55 -16.94 -1.76
N LYS A 54 12.45 -16.39 -1.20
CA LYS A 54 11.89 -16.74 0.12
C LYS A 54 12.93 -16.71 1.25
N LEU A 55 13.79 -15.70 1.20
CA LEU A 55 14.85 -15.46 2.17
C LEU A 55 14.28 -15.07 3.55
N ASN A 56 15.02 -15.35 4.61
CA ASN A 56 14.67 -14.84 5.94
C ASN A 56 14.98 -13.35 5.99
N ILE A 57 13.98 -12.53 6.28
CA ILE A 57 14.14 -11.07 6.29
C ILE A 57 14.27 -10.55 7.71
N SER A 58 15.19 -9.61 7.91
CA SER A 58 15.32 -8.82 9.14
C SER A 58 15.83 -7.42 8.78
N GLY A 59 15.69 -6.47 9.69
CA GLY A 59 16.18 -5.13 9.40
C GLY A 59 15.74 -4.08 10.39
N THR A 60 15.74 -2.84 9.92
CA THR A 60 15.32 -1.69 10.72
C THR A 60 14.48 -0.75 9.87
N VAL A 61 13.42 -0.23 10.48
CA VAL A 61 12.63 0.88 9.94
C VAL A 61 12.98 2.11 10.73
N THR A 62 13.30 3.20 10.04
CA THR A 62 13.63 4.48 10.68
C THR A 62 12.66 5.55 10.21
N LEU A 63 11.97 6.17 11.16
CA LEU A 63 11.11 7.31 10.97
C LEU A 63 11.83 8.57 11.45
N LYS A 64 11.94 9.56 10.57
CA LYS A 64 12.50 10.87 10.87
C LYS A 64 11.44 11.94 10.63
N PHE A 65 11.34 12.91 11.52
CA PHE A 65 10.36 13.99 11.40
C PHE A 65 10.74 15.23 12.21
N ASN A 66 10.18 16.38 11.87
CA ASN A 66 10.39 17.65 12.56
C ASN A 66 9.18 18.04 13.41
N VAL A 67 9.42 18.45 14.66
CA VAL A 67 8.41 19.07 15.54
C VAL A 67 8.98 20.38 16.07
N LYS A 68 8.31 21.50 15.76
CA LYS A 68 8.68 22.85 16.23
C LYS A 68 10.16 23.21 15.96
N GLY A 69 10.70 22.78 14.82
CA GLY A 69 12.09 23.06 14.43
C GLY A 69 13.11 22.04 14.94
N GLN A 70 12.70 21.07 15.78
CA GLN A 70 13.57 20.00 16.25
C GLN A 70 13.32 18.69 15.48
N THR A 71 14.39 18.08 14.99
CA THR A 71 14.33 16.80 14.29
C THR A 71 14.40 15.64 15.27
N TYR A 72 13.51 14.68 15.11
CA TYR A 72 13.44 13.45 15.85
C TYR A 72 13.66 12.26 14.92
N THR A 73 14.32 11.23 15.43
CA THR A 73 14.55 9.98 14.72
C THR A 73 14.15 8.83 15.64
N ILE A 74 13.27 7.96 15.16
CA ILE A 74 12.80 6.77 15.85
C ILE A 74 13.11 5.58 14.95
N SER A 75 13.75 4.55 15.51
CA SER A 75 14.06 3.32 14.78
C SER A 75 13.41 2.13 15.47
N ALA A 76 12.83 1.23 14.67
CA ALA A 76 12.23 -0.01 15.13
C ALA A 76 12.91 -1.20 14.42
N HIS A 77 13.25 -2.23 15.20
CA HIS A 77 13.84 -3.45 14.66
C HIS A 77 12.75 -4.35 14.07
N VAL A 78 12.98 -4.83 12.84
CA VAL A 78 12.17 -5.87 12.21
C VAL A 78 12.81 -7.21 12.55
N PRO A 79 12.22 -8.00 13.46
CA PRO A 79 12.77 -9.30 13.86
C PRO A 79 12.85 -10.24 12.66
N GLU A 80 13.77 -11.19 12.73
CA GLU A 80 13.93 -12.19 11.67
C GLU A 80 12.63 -12.98 11.49
N ALA A 81 11.98 -12.76 10.34
CA ALA A 81 10.80 -13.50 9.95
C ALA A 81 11.26 -14.72 9.15
N LYS A 82 11.16 -15.91 9.75
CA LYS A 82 11.35 -17.18 9.04
C LYS A 82 10.17 -17.37 8.10
N MET A 83 10.43 -17.37 6.80
CA MET A 83 9.40 -17.72 5.83
C MET A 83 8.97 -19.19 6.07
N PRO A 84 7.67 -19.49 6.23
CA PRO A 84 7.23 -20.86 6.45
C PRO A 84 7.67 -21.74 5.28
N ARG A 85 8.46 -22.77 5.58
CA ARG A 85 9.16 -23.59 4.57
C ARG A 85 8.25 -24.53 3.77
N GLN A 86 6.95 -24.66 4.09
CA GLN A 86 6.04 -25.47 3.30
C GLN A 86 4.57 -25.04 3.42
N GLU A 87 3.97 -24.91 2.26
CA GLU A 87 2.57 -25.06 1.85
C GLU A 87 1.52 -25.28 2.95
N LYS A 88 0.75 -24.22 3.23
CA LYS A 88 -0.70 -24.23 3.56
C LYS A 88 -1.20 -22.86 4.02
N SER A 89 -0.30 -21.95 4.42
CA SER A 89 -0.69 -20.61 4.90
C SER A 89 -0.59 -19.54 3.81
N GLY A 90 -1.26 -19.77 2.69
CA GLY A 90 -1.59 -18.66 1.78
C GLY A 90 -2.53 -17.66 2.45
N GLU A 91 -3.29 -18.09 3.46
CA GLU A 91 -4.35 -17.30 4.10
C GLU A 91 -3.84 -16.21 5.07
N SER A 92 -2.71 -16.41 5.76
CA SER A 92 -2.31 -15.50 6.84
C SER A 92 -1.73 -14.16 6.38
N SER A 93 -1.17 -14.08 5.17
CA SER A 93 -0.65 -12.82 4.61
C SER A 93 -1.68 -12.07 3.77
N LEU A 94 -2.79 -12.71 3.37
CA LEU A 94 -3.84 -12.10 2.56
C LEU A 94 -4.39 -10.80 3.16
N PRO A 95 -4.68 -10.70 4.48
CA PRO A 95 -5.21 -9.47 5.04
C PRO A 95 -4.26 -8.28 4.84
N PHE A 96 -2.94 -8.48 4.99
CA PHE A 96 -1.96 -7.41 4.81
C PHE A 96 -1.77 -7.03 3.34
N HIS A 97 -1.84 -8.00 2.42
CA HIS A 97 -1.81 -7.71 0.99
C HIS A 97 -3.07 -6.95 0.53
N MET A 98 -4.24 -7.34 1.03
CA MET A 98 -5.50 -6.64 0.78
C MET A 98 -5.47 -5.23 1.35
N GLU A 99 -5.00 -5.06 2.60
CA GLU A 99 -4.89 -3.75 3.24
C GLU A 99 -3.94 -2.82 2.48
N ALA A 100 -2.78 -3.33 2.04
CA ALA A 100 -1.85 -2.60 1.19
C ALA A 100 -2.50 -2.19 -0.13
N ALA A 101 -3.23 -3.10 -0.78
CA ALA A 101 -3.95 -2.79 -2.00
C ALA A 101 -5.05 -1.74 -1.78
N MET A 102 -5.80 -1.83 -0.67
CA MET A 102 -6.82 -0.85 -0.29
C MET A 102 -6.22 0.56 -0.11
N MET A 103 -5.10 0.67 0.63
CA MET A 103 -4.40 1.94 0.82
C MET A 103 -3.90 2.51 -0.51
N GLN A 104 -3.30 1.68 -1.36
CA GLN A 104 -2.79 2.13 -2.66
C GLN A 104 -3.93 2.56 -3.60
N ILE A 105 -5.05 1.83 -3.60
CA ILE A 105 -6.25 2.19 -4.37
C ILE A 105 -6.85 3.51 -3.88
N LEU A 106 -6.87 3.75 -2.57
CA LEU A 106 -7.34 5.01 -2.00
C LEU A 106 -6.46 6.18 -2.44
N GLU A 107 -5.14 6.04 -2.31
CA GLU A 107 -4.18 7.07 -2.76
C GLU A 107 -4.33 7.37 -4.25
N LEU A 108 -4.44 6.33 -5.09
CA LEU A 108 -4.65 6.48 -6.52
C LEU A 108 -6.02 7.11 -6.84
N SER A 109 -7.05 6.82 -6.05
CA SER A 109 -8.38 7.40 -6.23
C SER A 109 -8.40 8.89 -5.91
N ASP A 110 -7.68 9.32 -4.87
CA ASP A 110 -7.51 10.73 -4.53
C ASP A 110 -6.71 11.46 -5.61
N LYS A 111 -5.60 10.86 -6.08
CA LYS A 111 -4.82 11.37 -7.22
C LYS A 111 -5.72 11.53 -8.46
N HIS A 112 -6.48 10.51 -8.82
CA HIS A 112 -7.42 10.56 -9.95
C HIS A 112 -8.49 11.64 -9.78
N ALA A 113 -9.05 11.82 -8.58
CA ALA A 113 -10.09 12.82 -8.32
C ALA A 113 -9.57 14.26 -8.40
N SER A 114 -8.26 14.46 -8.21
CA SER A 114 -7.61 15.78 -8.30
C SER A 114 -7.27 16.24 -9.73
N LEU A 115 -7.38 15.34 -10.72
CA LEU A 115 -7.04 15.65 -12.11
C LEU A 115 -8.18 16.39 -12.82
N ASP A 116 -7.80 17.39 -13.62
CA ASP A 116 -8.66 18.14 -14.52
C ASP A 116 -8.65 17.49 -15.90
N THR A 117 -9.66 16.65 -16.17
CA THR A 117 -9.79 15.86 -17.41
C THR A 117 -10.07 16.70 -18.67
N THR A 118 -10.19 18.02 -18.56
CA THR A 118 -10.25 18.92 -19.72
C THR A 118 -8.90 19.12 -20.40
N LYS A 119 -7.80 18.79 -19.71
CA LYS A 119 -6.44 18.86 -20.23
C LYS A 119 -5.99 17.49 -20.73
N GLU A 120 -5.49 17.43 -21.96
CA GLU A 120 -5.12 16.17 -22.64
C GLU A 120 -4.10 15.33 -21.83
N ASP A 121 -3.03 15.96 -21.33
CA ASP A 121 -2.02 15.29 -20.49
C ASP A 121 -2.63 14.68 -19.21
N GLN A 122 -3.58 15.38 -18.58
CA GLN A 122 -4.23 14.91 -17.35
C GLN A 122 -5.30 13.85 -17.63
N LEU A 123 -5.92 13.88 -18.82
CA LEU A 123 -6.81 12.84 -19.29
C LEU A 123 -6.05 11.52 -19.50
N GLU A 124 -4.86 11.57 -20.12
CA GLU A 124 -4.01 10.39 -20.28
C GLU A 124 -3.57 9.83 -18.92
N GLU A 125 -3.15 10.70 -17.99
CA GLU A 125 -2.78 10.29 -16.64
C GLU A 125 -3.96 9.70 -15.87
N ALA A 126 -5.15 10.28 -15.97
CA ALA A 126 -6.37 9.74 -15.36
C ALA A 126 -6.66 8.32 -15.88
N ALA A 127 -6.57 8.10 -17.19
CA ALA A 127 -6.73 6.78 -17.79
C ALA A 127 -5.65 5.79 -17.32
N ARG A 128 -4.41 6.25 -17.14
CA ARG A 128 -3.31 5.43 -16.59
C ARG A 128 -3.58 5.03 -15.13
N ILE A 129 -4.02 5.97 -14.30
CA ILE A 129 -4.38 5.71 -12.90
C ILE A 129 -5.57 4.77 -12.81
N GLN A 130 -6.61 4.97 -13.62
CA GLN A 130 -7.76 4.07 -13.68
C GLN A 130 -7.34 2.64 -14.00
N LYS A 131 -6.48 2.43 -15.02
CA LYS A 131 -5.95 1.10 -15.36
C LYS A 131 -5.18 0.47 -14.18
N LYS A 132 -4.37 1.24 -13.47
CA LYS A 132 -3.66 0.77 -12.26
C LYS A 132 -4.62 0.35 -11.15
N ILE A 133 -5.65 1.14 -10.86
CA ILE A 133 -6.67 0.82 -9.85
C ILE A 133 -7.38 -0.49 -10.21
N VAL A 134 -7.82 -0.64 -11.46
CA VAL A 134 -8.48 -1.88 -11.92
C VAL A 134 -7.55 -3.09 -11.76
N ALA A 135 -6.29 -2.99 -12.18
CA ALA A 135 -5.33 -4.08 -12.05
C ALA A 135 -5.06 -4.48 -10.59
N LEU A 136 -4.86 -3.50 -9.70
CA LEU A 136 -4.68 -3.75 -8.26
C LEU A 136 -5.92 -4.39 -7.64
N SER A 137 -7.09 -3.80 -7.89
CA SER A 137 -8.38 -4.26 -7.39
C SER A 137 -8.68 -5.71 -7.76
N THR A 138 -8.46 -6.08 -9.02
CA THR A 138 -8.70 -7.46 -9.49
C THR A 138 -7.68 -8.43 -8.93
N SER A 139 -6.40 -8.06 -8.86
CA SER A 139 -5.34 -8.94 -8.33
C SER A 139 -5.44 -9.18 -6.82
N ALA A 140 -5.92 -8.19 -6.07
CA ALA A 140 -6.01 -8.24 -4.60
C ALA A 140 -7.41 -8.62 -4.10
N ASN A 141 -8.38 -8.83 -5.00
CA ASN A 141 -9.77 -9.12 -4.66
C ASN A 141 -10.40 -8.04 -3.75
N VAL A 142 -10.13 -6.77 -4.06
CA VAL A 142 -10.61 -5.59 -3.32
C VAL A 142 -11.49 -4.77 -4.23
N ILE A 143 -12.69 -4.37 -3.79
CA ILE A 143 -13.58 -3.51 -4.60
C ILE A 143 -13.02 -2.09 -4.70
N SER A 144 -13.20 -1.44 -5.85
CA SER A 144 -12.76 -0.06 -6.10
C SER A 144 -13.86 0.73 -6.84
N ARG A 145 -13.67 2.04 -7.00
CA ARG A 145 -14.59 2.89 -7.78
C ARG A 145 -14.75 2.48 -9.25
N PHE A 146 -13.85 1.65 -9.78
CA PHE A 146 -13.83 1.21 -11.18
C PHE A 146 -14.08 -0.29 -11.36
N THR A 147 -14.41 -1.02 -10.28
CA THR A 147 -14.62 -2.46 -10.29
C THR A 147 -15.85 -2.82 -9.47
N ALA A 148 -16.46 -3.97 -9.75
CA ALA A 148 -17.62 -4.47 -9.03
C ALA A 148 -17.54 -5.99 -8.88
N PHE A 149 -18.11 -6.52 -7.80
CA PHE A 149 -18.35 -7.94 -7.64
C PHE A 149 -19.71 -8.30 -8.22
N VAL A 150 -19.73 -9.22 -9.18
CA VAL A 150 -20.97 -9.72 -9.78
C VAL A 150 -21.15 -11.17 -9.32
N GLY A 151 -22.15 -11.40 -8.49
CA GLY A 151 -22.59 -12.75 -8.14
C GLY A 151 -23.41 -13.34 -9.28
N VAL A 152 -22.95 -14.45 -9.85
CA VAL A 152 -23.69 -15.20 -10.87
C VAL A 152 -24.24 -16.45 -10.23
N ASP A 153 -25.56 -16.61 -10.26
CA ASP A 153 -26.22 -17.87 -9.91
C ASP A 153 -25.91 -18.90 -11.02
N PRO A 154 -25.14 -19.96 -10.73
CA PRO A 154 -24.73 -20.92 -11.75
C PRO A 154 -25.92 -21.60 -12.43
N GLU A 155 -27.05 -21.71 -11.72
CA GLU A 155 -28.28 -22.36 -12.22
C GLU A 155 -29.15 -21.42 -13.09
N LYS A 156 -28.83 -20.12 -13.13
CA LYS A 156 -29.55 -19.11 -13.94
C LYS A 156 -28.67 -18.46 -15.01
N SER A 157 -27.59 -19.14 -15.41
CA SER A 157 -26.60 -18.68 -16.40
C SER A 157 -27.12 -18.60 -17.85
N GLY A 158 -28.38 -18.21 -18.03
CA GLY A 158 -29.06 -18.04 -19.31
C GLY A 158 -30.11 -16.95 -19.25
N GLU A 159 -29.72 -15.71 -18.91
CA GLU A 159 -30.30 -14.42 -19.35
C GLU A 159 -29.85 -13.31 -18.38
N PHE A 160 -28.70 -12.70 -18.66
CA PHE A 160 -28.36 -11.42 -18.03
C PHE A 160 -29.20 -10.32 -18.71
N ARG A 161 -30.15 -9.73 -17.99
CA ARG A 161 -30.89 -8.54 -18.42
C ARG A 161 -30.45 -7.36 -17.55
N PRO A 162 -29.73 -6.37 -18.10
CA PRO A 162 -29.42 -5.15 -17.36
C PRO A 162 -30.69 -4.33 -17.07
N PRO A 163 -30.67 -3.50 -16.01
CA PRO A 163 -31.79 -2.62 -15.65
C PRO A 163 -32.09 -1.57 -16.71
#